data_AF-A0A353J9B3-F1
#
_entry.id   AF-A0A353J9B3-F1
#
_cell.length_a   1.000
_cell.length_b   1.000
_cell.length_c   1.000
_cell.angle_alpha   90.00
_cell.angle_beta   90.00
_cell.angle_gamma   90.00
#
_symmetry.space_group_name_H-M   'P 1'
#
loop_
_entity.id
_entity.type
_entity.pdbx_description
1 polymer ?
#
loop_
_entity_poly.entity_id
_entity_poly.type
_entity_poly.pdbx_seq_one_letter_code
_entity_poly.pdbx_strand_id
1 'polypeptide(L)'
;MKNRIVSGKEIAWYVVAGIFVMLGLTLMVFGIIGHHMNVALDDNFIKQAEDSLVNAIKVPFDFRIWGIMFVLLGAIITIITLNFNAKKTDREIERTVRRQQRLNAGMDTKIEVKSAVKIIEENPTPEIIEEKK
;
A
#
# COMPACT_ATOMS: atom_id res chain seq x y z
N MET A 1 -21.19 14.49 2.73
CA MET A 1 -20.20 13.76 1.91
C MET A 1 -20.86 12.49 1.38
N LYS A 2 -20.94 12.27 0.06
CA LYS A 2 -21.53 11.07 -0.52
C LYS A 2 -20.48 9.95 -0.46
N ASN A 3 -20.75 8.88 0.29
CA ASN A 3 -19.84 7.74 0.38
C ASN A 3 -19.62 7.16 -1.01
N ARG A 4 -18.38 7.20 -1.50
CA ARG A 4 -18.02 6.56 -2.77
C ARG A 4 -18.00 5.06 -2.54
N ILE A 5 -18.86 4.35 -3.26
CA ILE A 5 -18.91 2.89 -3.23
C ILE A 5 -17.73 2.42 -4.08
N VAL A 6 -16.70 1.91 -3.42
CA VAL A 6 -15.54 1.29 -4.08
C VAL A 6 -16.06 0.19 -5.00
N SER A 7 -15.58 0.14 -6.24
CA SER A 7 -16.06 -0.87 -7.19
C SER A 7 -15.63 -2.26 -6.72
N GLY A 8 -16.52 -3.26 -6.77
CA GLY A 8 -16.18 -4.63 -6.35
C GLY A 8 -14.95 -5.20 -7.07
N LYS A 9 -14.67 -4.74 -8.30
CA LYS A 9 -13.45 -5.09 -9.05
C LYS A 9 -12.18 -4.52 -8.42
N GLU A 10 -12.24 -3.33 -7.83
CA GLU A 10 -11.11 -2.69 -7.14
C GLU A 10 -10.79 -3.47 -5.86
N ILE A 11 -11.81 -3.86 -5.10
CA ILE A 11 -11.67 -4.72 -3.92
C ILE A 11 -11.05 -6.06 -4.29
N ALA A 12 -11.49 -6.70 -5.38
CA ALA A 12 -10.93 -7.97 -5.82
C ALA A 12 -9.42 -7.90 -6.06
N TRP A 13 -8.91 -6.84 -6.69
CA TRP A 13 -7.47 -6.66 -6.91
C TRP A 13 -6.68 -6.47 -5.62
N TYR A 14 -7.24 -5.75 -4.64
CA TYR A 14 -6.60 -5.63 -3.32
C TYR A 14 -6.58 -6.96 -2.56
N VAL A 15 -7.64 -7.77 -2.67
CA VAL A 15 -7.68 -9.11 -2.07
C VAL A 15 -6.61 -10.01 -2.70
N VAL A 16 -6.50 -10.02 -4.04
CA VAL A 16 -5.46 -10.79 -4.74
C VAL A 16 -4.06 -10.34 -4.31
N ALA A 17 -3.80 -9.03 -4.27
CA ALA A 17 -2.52 -8.51 -3.80
C ALA A 17 -2.22 -8.92 -2.35
N GLY A 18 -3.23 -8.87 -1.47
CA GLY A 18 -3.11 -9.29 -0.08
C GLY A 18 -2.77 -10.77 0.07
N ILE A 19 -3.36 -11.64 -0.74
CA ILE A 19 -3.04 -13.08 -0.76
C ILE A 19 -1.57 -13.30 -1.14
N PHE A 20 -1.06 -12.60 -2.17
CA PHE A 20 0.34 -12.70 -2.57
C PHE A 20 1.30 -12.25 -1.46
N VAL A 21 1.01 -11.14 -0.79
CA VAL A 21 1.83 -10.66 0.34
C VAL A 21 1.79 -11.65 1.50
N MET A 22 0.61 -12.15 1.87
CA MET A 22 0.47 -13.13 2.96
C MET A 22 1.22 -14.43 2.65
N LEU A 23 1.05 -14.97 1.44
CA LEU A 23 1.75 -16.17 1.00
C LEU A 23 3.27 -15.97 1.00
N GLY A 24 3.75 -14.82 0.52
CA GLY A 24 5.17 -14.48 0.53
C GLY A 24 5.74 -14.37 1.94
N LEU A 25 5.01 -13.73 2.87
CA LEU A 25 5.39 -13.65 4.28
C LEU A 25 5.43 -15.03 4.94
N THR A 26 4.43 -15.87 4.71
CA THR A 26 4.39 -17.24 5.25
C THR A 26 5.60 -18.06 4.78
N LEU A 27 5.91 -18.02 3.48
CA LEU A 27 7.09 -18.71 2.94
C LEU A 27 8.40 -18.17 3.52
N MET A 28 8.50 -16.86 3.72
CA MET A 28 9.68 -16.27 4.35
C MET A 28 9.86 -16.75 5.79
N VAL A 29 8.79 -16.77 6.59
CA VAL A 29 8.83 -17.27 7.97
C VAL A 29 9.21 -18.75 8.01
N PHE A 30 8.61 -19.58 7.16
CA PHE A 30 8.98 -20.99 7.06
C PHE A 30 10.42 -21.18 6.61
N GLY A 31 10.91 -20.40 5.65
CA GLY A 31 12.31 -20.45 5.23
C GLY A 31 13.29 -20.08 6.36
N ILE A 32 12.93 -19.14 7.24
CA ILE A 32 13.74 -18.82 8.43
C ILE A 32 13.72 -19.99 9.42
N ILE A 33 12.53 -20.50 9.75
CA ILE A 33 12.37 -21.62 10.71
C ILE A 33 13.10 -22.86 10.19
N GLY A 34 12.88 -23.24 8.94
CA GLY A 34 13.48 -24.43 8.32
C GLY A 34 15.00 -24.38 8.28
N HIS A 35 15.60 -23.17 8.21
CA HIS A 35 17.05 -23.01 8.25
C HIS A 35 17.63 -23.03 9.68
N HIS A 36 16.85 -22.63 10.70
CA HIS A 36 17.29 -22.57 12.09
C HIS A 36 16.87 -23.79 12.93
N MET A 37 16.05 -24.68 12.39
CA MET A 37 15.77 -25.98 13.00
C MET A 37 17.00 -26.86 12.91
N ASN A 38 17.62 -27.15 14.05
CA ASN A 38 18.76 -28.06 14.17
C ASN A 38 18.29 -29.53 14.17
N VAL A 39 17.61 -29.93 13.11
CA VAL A 39 17.03 -31.26 12.91
C VAL A 39 17.58 -31.81 11.59
N ALA A 40 17.79 -33.13 11.51
CA ALA A 40 18.24 -33.78 10.28
C ALA A 40 17.30 -33.45 9.11
N LEU A 41 17.85 -33.36 7.89
CA LEU A 41 17.10 -32.98 6.68
C LEU A 41 15.85 -33.85 6.45
N ASP A 42 15.94 -35.15 6.76
CA ASP A 42 14.84 -36.10 6.56
C ASP A 42 13.66 -35.89 7.51
N ASP A 43 13.90 -35.28 8.68
CA ASP A 43 12.86 -34.94 9.66
C ASP A 43 12.40 -33.47 9.52
N ASN A 44 13.04 -32.69 8.63
CA ASN A 44 12.70 -31.30 8.39
C ASN A 44 11.73 -31.18 7.20
N PHE A 45 10.44 -31.31 7.50
CA PHE A 45 9.36 -31.21 6.50
C PHE A 45 9.39 -29.90 5.68
N ILE A 46 9.93 -28.81 6.24
CA ILE A 46 10.03 -27.52 5.55
C ILE A 46 11.08 -27.59 4.44
N LYS A 47 12.27 -28.14 4.75
CA LYS A 47 13.32 -28.33 3.74
C LYS A 47 12.92 -29.34 2.67
N GLN A 48 12.21 -30.41 3.04
CA GLN A 48 11.70 -31.36 2.07
C GLN A 48 10.70 -30.73 1.09
N ALA A 49 9.84 -29.84 1.59
CA ALA A 49 8.93 -29.07 0.74
C ALA A 49 9.70 -28.09 -0.17
N GLU A 50 10.78 -27.49 0.32
CA GLU A 50 11.67 -26.62 -0.46
C GLU A 50 12.36 -27.38 -1.60
N ASP A 51 12.97 -28.52 -1.30
CA ASP A 51 13.62 -29.37 -2.31
C ASP A 51 12.61 -29.86 -3.35
N SER A 52 11.37 -30.16 -2.94
CA SER A 52 10.30 -30.53 -3.87
C SER A 52 9.94 -29.38 -4.82
N LEU A 53 9.87 -28.15 -4.30
CA LEU A 53 9.61 -26.97 -5.13
C LEU A 53 10.77 -26.67 -6.09
N VAL A 54 12.01 -26.77 -5.61
CA VAL A 54 13.23 -26.61 -6.41
C VAL A 54 13.27 -27.64 -7.53
N ASN A 55 12.94 -28.90 -7.24
CA ASN A 55 12.88 -29.96 -8.24
C ASN A 55 11.77 -29.75 -9.27
N ALA A 56 10.62 -29.22 -8.86
CA ALA A 56 9.50 -28.94 -9.75
C ALA A 56 9.77 -27.75 -10.69
N ILE A 57 10.30 -26.66 -10.15
CA ILE A 57 10.51 -25.40 -10.89
C ILE A 57 11.90 -25.36 -11.56
N LYS A 58 12.81 -26.26 -11.14
CA LYS A 58 14.23 -26.33 -11.58
C LYS A 58 15.00 -25.04 -11.35
N VAL A 59 14.57 -24.25 -10.36
CA VAL A 59 15.22 -23.01 -9.95
C VAL A 59 15.68 -23.20 -8.51
N PRO A 60 17.00 -23.10 -8.23
CA PRO A 60 17.57 -23.37 -6.91
C PRO A 60 17.40 -22.16 -5.98
N PHE A 61 16.15 -21.80 -5.69
CA PHE A 61 15.80 -20.71 -4.78
C PHE A 61 15.13 -21.25 -3.52
N ASP A 62 15.65 -20.83 -2.37
CA ASP A 62 15.06 -21.10 -1.06
C ASP A 62 13.66 -20.46 -0.93
N PHE A 63 12.86 -20.98 0.01
CA PHE A 63 11.56 -20.40 0.37
C PHE A 63 11.64 -18.93 0.81
N ARG A 64 12.78 -18.49 1.34
CA ARG A 64 13.03 -17.08 1.65
C ARG A 64 13.00 -16.21 0.39
N ILE A 65 13.69 -16.65 -0.67
CA ILE A 65 13.77 -15.93 -1.94
C ILE A 65 12.40 -15.92 -2.63
N TRP A 66 11.73 -17.07 -2.67
CA TRP A 66 10.35 -17.16 -3.17
C TRP A 66 9.40 -16.25 -2.39
N GLY A 67 9.53 -16.22 -1.06
CA GLY A 67 8.77 -15.32 -0.19
C GLY A 67 8.95 -13.85 -0.56
N ILE A 68 10.21 -13.40 -0.74
CA ILE A 68 10.53 -12.04 -1.17
C ILE A 68 9.88 -11.73 -2.54
N MET A 69 9.97 -12.66 -3.49
CA MET A 69 9.39 -12.49 -4.83
C MET A 69 7.87 -12.32 -4.78
N PHE A 70 7.17 -13.10 -3.96
CA PHE A 70 5.72 -12.97 -3.80
C PHE A 70 5.32 -11.67 -3.10
N VAL A 71 6.07 -11.24 -2.09
CA VAL A 71 5.84 -9.93 -1.43
C VAL A 71 6.05 -8.78 -2.43
N LEU A 72 7.14 -8.81 -3.21
CA LEU A 72 7.42 -7.82 -4.24
C LEU A 72 6.31 -7.79 -5.29
N LEU A 73 5.88 -8.95 -5.77
CA LEU A 73 4.79 -9.06 -6.74
C LEU A 73 3.48 -8.47 -6.17
N GLY A 74 3.13 -8.81 -4.94
CA GLY A 74 1.95 -8.26 -4.25
C GLY A 74 2.02 -6.73 -4.09
N ALA A 75 3.20 -6.20 -3.75
CA ALA A 75 3.43 -4.75 -3.66
C ALA A 75 3.24 -4.07 -5.02
N ILE A 76 3.80 -4.64 -6.09
CA ILE A 76 3.66 -4.13 -7.47
C ILE A 76 2.17 -4.09 -7.87
N ILE A 77 1.42 -5.18 -7.65
CA ILE A 77 -0.01 -5.24 -7.97
C ILE A 77 -0.77 -4.16 -7.19
N THR A 78 -0.43 -3.97 -5.92
CA THR A 78 -1.04 -2.93 -5.07
C THR A 78 -0.80 -1.53 -5.63
N ILE A 79 0.45 -1.21 -6.00
CA ILE A 79 0.84 0.09 -6.55
C ILE A 79 0.10 0.36 -7.88
N ILE A 80 0.06 -0.62 -8.78
CA ILE A 80 -0.65 -0.50 -10.06
C ILE A 80 -2.14 -0.23 -9.82
N THR A 81 -2.77 -0.99 -8.93
CA THR A 81 -4.18 -0.83 -8.57
C THR A 81 -4.45 0.55 -7.97
N LEU A 82 -3.58 1.02 -7.08
CA LEU A 82 -3.67 2.35 -6.47
C LEU A 82 -3.56 3.45 -7.54
N ASN A 83 -2.60 3.35 -8.46
CA ASN A 83 -2.36 4.33 -9.51
C ASN A 83 -3.56 4.44 -10.47
N PHE A 84 -4.15 3.31 -10.84
CA PHE A 84 -5.34 3.28 -11.69
C PHE A 84 -6.55 3.89 -10.98
N ASN A 85 -6.74 3.61 -9.69
CA ASN A 85 -7.84 4.16 -8.90
C ASN A 85 -7.67 5.66 -8.64
N ALA A 86 -6.44 6.14 -8.43
CA ALA A 86 -6.14 7.56 -8.29
C ALA A 86 -6.49 8.34 -9.56
N LYS A 87 -6.03 7.87 -10.74
CA LYS A 87 -6.35 8.52 -12.03
C LYS A 87 -7.85 8.56 -12.33
N LYS A 88 -8.58 7.50 -11.98
CA LYS A 88 -10.05 7.47 -12.12
C LYS A 88 -10.70 8.49 -11.19
N THR A 89 -10.21 8.57 -9.96
CA THR A 89 -10.67 9.51 -8.95
C THR A 89 -10.46 10.96 -9.38
N ASP A 90 -9.28 11.32 -9.89
CA ASP A 90 -8.96 12.67 -10.33
C ASP A 90 -9.89 13.13 -11.46
N ARG A 91 -10.16 12.25 -12.43
CA ARG A 91 -11.10 12.51 -13.54
C ARG A 91 -12.54 12.74 -13.05
N GLU A 92 -12.97 12.00 -12.03
CA GLU A 92 -14.30 12.20 -11.45
C GLU A 92 -14.39 13.50 -10.66
N ILE A 93 -13.36 13.81 -9.86
CA ILE A 93 -13.28 15.06 -9.09
C ILE A 93 -13.36 16.24 -10.05
N GLU A 94 -12.54 16.26 -11.10
CA GLU A 94 -12.54 17.33 -12.09
C GLU A 94 -13.93 17.52 -12.73
N ARG A 95 -14.60 16.43 -13.11
CA ARG A 95 -15.98 16.49 -13.65
C ARG A 95 -16.98 17.05 -12.64
N THR A 96 -16.87 16.67 -11.38
CA THR A 96 -17.78 17.17 -10.33
C THR A 96 -17.52 18.63 -10.00
N VAL A 97 -16.26 19.06 -9.96
CA VAL A 97 -15.87 20.46 -9.74
C VAL A 97 -16.40 21.34 -10.86
N ARG A 98 -16.26 20.93 -12.14
CA ARG A 98 -16.82 21.68 -13.28
C ARG A 98 -18.35 21.80 -13.20
N ARG A 99 -19.05 20.77 -12.69
CA ARG A 99 -20.51 20.83 -12.48
C ARG A 99 -20.89 21.76 -11.33
N GLN A 100 -20.14 21.72 -10.22
CA GLN A 100 -20.34 22.62 -9.09
C GLN A 100 -20.05 24.07 -9.45
N GLN A 101 -19.02 24.35 -10.26
CA GLN A 101 -18.73 25.70 -10.75
C GLN A 101 -19.87 26.26 -11.59
N ARG A 102 -20.52 25.46 -12.45
CA ARG A 102 -21.69 25.89 -13.22
C ARG A 102 -22.92 26.15 -12.34
N LEU A 103 -23.10 25.35 -11.28
CA LEU A 103 -24.19 25.55 -10.32
C LEU A 103 -23.96 26.80 -9.46
N ASN A 104 -22.71 27.03 -9.02
CA ASN A 104 -22.36 28.17 -8.19
C ASN A 104 -22.30 29.49 -8.97
N ALA A 105 -21.99 29.47 -10.27
CA ALA A 105 -22.02 30.67 -11.12
C ALA A 105 -23.43 31.25 -11.33
N GLY A 106 -24.49 30.50 -10.98
CA GLY A 106 -25.87 31.00 -10.92
C GLY A 106 -26.31 31.50 -9.54
N MET A 107 -25.48 31.33 -8.50
CA MET A 107 -25.74 31.80 -7.14
C MET A 107 -24.82 32.98 -6.82
N ASP A 108 -25.12 34.15 -7.37
CA ASP A 108 -24.44 35.41 -7.05
C ASP A 108 -24.90 35.94 -5.68
N THR A 109 -24.73 35.13 -4.64
CA THR A 109 -24.87 35.56 -3.24
C THR A 109 -23.57 35.25 -2.52
N LYS A 110 -22.80 36.31 -2.28
CA LYS A 110 -21.70 36.46 -1.31
C LYS A 110 -21.51 35.25 -0.39
N ILE A 111 -20.74 34.25 -0.83
CA ILE A 111 -20.15 33.26 0.06
C ILE A 111 -18.66 33.60 0.14
N GLU A 112 -18.25 34.18 1.27
CA GLU A 112 -16.84 34.31 1.63
C GLU A 112 -16.18 32.93 1.53
N VAL A 113 -15.24 32.82 0.60
CA VAL A 113 -14.32 31.70 0.53
C VAL A 113 -13.40 31.80 1.73
N LYS A 114 -13.77 31.18 2.86
CA LYS A 114 -12.79 30.79 3.87
C LYS A 114 -11.92 29.70 3.25
N SER A 115 -10.78 30.13 2.72
CA SER A 115 -9.72 29.27 2.22
C SER A 115 -9.38 28.21 3.26
N ALA A 116 -9.71 26.95 2.98
CA ALA A 116 -9.25 25.79 3.74
C ALA A 116 -7.80 25.43 3.34
N VAL A 117 -6.92 26.43 3.34
CA VAL A 117 -5.47 26.26 3.22
C VAL A 117 -4.88 26.89 4.48
N LYS A 118 -4.95 26.13 5.59
CA LYS A 118 -4.06 26.38 6.72
C LYS A 118 -2.70 25.83 6.30
N ILE A 119 -1.89 26.68 5.67
CA ILE A 119 -0.44 26.53 5.76
C ILE A 119 -0.17 26.68 7.25
N ILE A 120 0.29 25.60 7.89
CA ILE A 120 0.87 25.69 9.22
C ILE A 120 2.19 26.41 8.97
N GLU A 121 2.17 27.74 9.03
CA GLU A 121 3.39 28.50 9.28
C GLU A 121 3.85 28.13 10.68
N GLU A 122 4.87 27.29 10.73
CA GLU A 122 5.62 27.01 11.94
C GLU A 122 6.24 28.34 12.40
N ASN A 123 5.73 28.87 13.51
CA ASN A 123 6.21 30.10 14.12
C ASN A 123 7.68 29.90 14.53
N PRO A 124 8.63 30.72 14.08
CA PRO A 124 10.02 30.58 14.50
C PRO A 124 10.12 30.77 16.01
N THR A 125 10.77 29.80 16.65
CA THR A 125 11.07 29.70 18.08
C THR A 125 11.48 31.05 18.66
N PRO A 126 10.87 31.54 19.77
CA PRO A 126 11.31 32.78 20.39
C PRO A 126 12.75 32.64 20.92
N GLU A 127 13.58 33.63 20.59
CA GLU A 127 14.94 33.81 21.10
C GLU A 127 14.96 33.77 22.63
N ILE A 128 15.93 33.03 23.18
CA ILE A 128 16.24 32.99 24.60
C ILE A 128 16.83 34.35 24.97
N ILE A 129 16.07 35.19 25.65
CA ILE A 129 16.58 36.43 26.25
C ILE A 129 17.36 36.04 27.52
N GLU A 130 18.67 36.31 27.49
CA GLU A 130 19.58 36.21 28.63
C GLU A 130 19.09 37.08 29.81
N GLU A 131 18.77 36.47 30.95
CA GLU A 131 18.73 37.18 32.23
C GLU A 131 20.15 37.30 32.79
N LYS A 132 20.75 38.49 32.63
CA LYS A 132 21.90 38.91 33.44
C LYS A 132 21.46 39.16 34.87
N LYS A 133 22.08 38.46 35.82
CA LYS A 133 22.22 38.88 37.22
C LYS A 133 23.60 39.47 37.45
#